data_AF-A0A9P1M6M5-F1
#
_entry.id   AF-A0A9P1M6M5-F1
#
_cell.length_a   1.000
_cell.length_b   1.000
_cell.length_c   1.000
_cell.angle_alpha   90.00
_cell.angle_beta   90.00
_cell.angle_gamma   90.00
#
_symmetry.space_group_name_H-M   'P 1'
#
loop_
_entity.id
_entity.type
_entity.pdbx_description
1 polymer ?
#
loop_
_entity_poly.entity_id
_entity_poly.type
_entity_poly.pdbx_seq_one_letter_code
_entity_poly.pdbx_strand_id
1 'polypeptide(L)' 'MSIHHAGGDAVEGKTSLPFCTIGAGDTFIAGMLYALTCHSADWDTKTKLEFAVELATLKVQREGFEGLGQDVQRWL' A
#
# COMPACT_ATOMS: atom_id res chain seq x y z
N MET A 1 -18.58 14.29 52.06
CA MET A 1 -19.02 13.02 51.43
C MET A 1 -18.46 13.02 50.02
N SER A 2 -17.27 12.46 49.84
CA SER A 2 -16.57 12.45 48.54
C SER A 2 -17.12 11.31 47.70
N ILE A 3 -17.67 11.65 46.53
CA ILE A 3 -17.99 10.67 45.50
C ILE A 3 -16.77 10.48 44.61
N HIS A 4 -16.07 9.37 44.82
CA HIS A 4 -15.09 8.86 43.87
C HIS A 4 -15.86 8.30 42.67
N HIS A 5 -15.73 8.92 41.50
CA HIS A 5 -16.10 8.29 40.24
C HIS A 5 -14.85 7.69 39.62
N ALA A 6 -14.72 6.38 39.81
CA ALA A 6 -13.85 5.52 39.03
C ALA A 6 -14.59 5.08 37.76
N GLY A 7 -13.86 5.00 36.65
CA GLY A 7 -14.23 4.15 35.51
C GLY A 7 -14.64 4.90 34.26
N GLY A 8 -13.74 4.88 33.28
CA GLY A 8 -13.99 5.29 31.91
C GLY A 8 -12.66 5.40 31.18
N ASP A 9 -12.04 4.24 30.91
CA ASP A 9 -10.83 4.15 30.10
C ASP A 9 -10.95 5.03 28.86
N ALA A 10 -9.99 5.93 28.71
CA ALA A 10 -9.76 6.60 27.45
C ALA A 10 -9.49 5.51 26.41
N VAL A 11 -10.49 5.22 25.57
CA VAL A 11 -10.26 4.47 24.33
C VAL A 11 -9.42 5.40 23.47
N GLU A 12 -8.11 5.22 23.60
CA GLU A 12 -7.11 5.81 22.72
C GLU A 12 -7.58 5.57 21.28
N GLY A 13 -7.76 6.68 20.56
CA GLY A 13 -8.23 6.72 19.19
C GLY A 13 -7.31 5.90 18.30
N LYS A 14 -7.59 4.61 18.21
CA LYS A 14 -6.93 3.70 17.29
C LYS A 14 -7.60 3.92 15.95
N THR A 15 -7.23 5.00 15.27
CA THR A 15 -7.32 5.06 13.81
C THR A 15 -6.44 3.95 13.26
N SER A 16 -6.98 2.74 13.23
CA SER A 16 -6.48 1.67 12.38
C SER A 16 -6.54 2.25 10.98
N LEU A 17 -5.39 2.66 10.44
CA LEU A 17 -5.28 3.10 9.06
C LEU A 17 -5.94 2.01 8.19
N PRO A 18 -7.05 2.31 7.48
CA PRO A 18 -7.79 1.28 6.79
C PRO A 18 -6.92 0.72 5.66
N PHE A 19 -6.50 -0.53 5.79
CA PHE A 19 -5.94 -1.26 4.67
C PHE A 19 -7.04 -1.36 3.59
N CYS A 20 -6.82 -0.76 2.42
CA CYS A 20 -7.79 -0.70 1.32
C CYS A 20 -7.34 -1.58 0.16
N THR A 21 -7.94 -2.77 0.04
CA THR A 21 -7.62 -3.74 -1.02
C THR A 21 -8.25 -3.42 -2.38
N ILE A 22 -9.19 -2.46 -2.42
CA ILE A 22 -9.83 -2.02 -3.67
C ILE A 22 -8.75 -1.51 -4.63
N GLY A 23 -8.72 -2.07 -5.84
CA GLY A 23 -7.76 -1.70 -6.89
C GLY A 23 -6.36 -2.29 -6.75
N ALA A 24 -6.08 -3.15 -5.75
CA ALA A 24 -4.77 -3.79 -5.61
C ALA A 24 -4.45 -4.71 -6.81
N GLY A 25 -5.46 -5.43 -7.33
CA GLY A 25 -5.33 -6.24 -8.54
C GLY A 25 -5.03 -5.42 -9.78
N ASP A 26 -5.75 -4.31 -9.99
CA ASP A 26 -5.49 -3.38 -11.09
C ASP A 26 -4.09 -2.77 -10.99
N THR A 27 -3.65 -2.45 -9.77
CA THR A 27 -2.31 -1.94 -9.48
C THR A 27 -1.24 -2.97 -9.82
N PHE A 28 -1.45 -4.24 -9.46
CA PHE A 28 -0.55 -5.33 -9.83
C PHE A 28 -0.45 -5.47 -11.36
N ILE A 29 -1.58 -5.49 -12.07
CA ILE A 29 -1.61 -5.59 -13.53
C ILE A 29 -0.91 -4.38 -14.17
N ALA A 30 -1.17 -3.17 -13.68
CA ALA A 30 -0.50 -1.96 -14.15
C ALA A 30 1.02 -2.05 -13.93
N GLY A 31 1.46 -2.56 -12.78
CA GLY A 31 2.87 -2.79 -12.48
C GLY A 31 3.51 -3.80 -13.44
N MET A 32 2.83 -4.91 -13.71
CA MET A 32 3.30 -5.91 -14.68
C MET A 32 3.39 -5.35 -16.10
N LEU A 33 2.36 -4.62 -16.55
CA LEU A 33 2.35 -3.99 -17.86
C LEU A 33 3.45 -2.95 -18.01
N TYR A 34 3.64 -2.10 -16.99
CA TYR A 34 4.74 -1.15 -16.94
C TYR A 34 6.09 -1.87 -17.06
N ALA A 35 6.34 -2.88 -16.25
CA ALA A 35 7.63 -3.59 -16.24
C ALA A 35 7.86 -4.38 -17.55
N LEU A 36 6.82 -4.92 -18.17
CA LEU A 36 6.93 -5.62 -19.47
C LEU A 36 7.16 -4.67 -20.65
N THR A 37 6.66 -3.44 -20.58
CA THR A 37 6.73 -2.47 -21.69
C THR A 37 7.89 -1.49 -21.57
N CYS A 38 8.15 -0.98 -20.37
CA CYS A 38 9.21 -0.01 -20.09
C CYS A 38 10.54 -0.68 -19.69
N HIS A 39 10.49 -1.86 -19.07
CA HIS A 39 11.68 -2.62 -18.63
C HIS A 39 11.84 -3.96 -19.36
N SER A 40 11.55 -3.97 -20.66
CA SER A 40 11.51 -5.21 -21.44
C SER A 40 12.87 -5.90 -21.53
N ALA A 41 13.97 -5.14 -21.56
CA ALA A 41 15.33 -5.63 -21.86
C ALA A 41 16.27 -5.73 -20.65
N ASP A 42 15.99 -4.94 -19.60
CA ASP A 42 16.85 -4.73 -18.43
C ASP A 42 16.35 -5.46 -17.19
N TRP A 43 15.06 -5.80 -17.11
CA TRP A 43 14.52 -6.60 -16.01
C TRP A 43 14.19 -8.04 -16.43
N ASP A 44 14.57 -8.99 -15.58
CA ASP A 44 14.09 -10.36 -15.72
C ASP A 44 12.62 -10.51 -15.25
N THR A 45 12.02 -11.65 -15.54
CA THR A 45 10.61 -11.92 -15.17
C THR A 45 10.38 -11.84 -13.65
N LYS A 46 11.38 -12.23 -12.84
CA LYS A 46 11.28 -12.20 -11.39
C LYS A 46 11.26 -10.76 -10.88
N THR A 47 12.18 -9.92 -11.36
CA THR A 47 12.24 -8.48 -11.04
C THR A 47 10.95 -7.77 -11.43
N LYS A 48 10.40 -8.08 -12.61
CA LYS A 48 9.08 -7.56 -13.07
C LYS A 48 7.96 -7.94 -12.09
N LEU A 49 7.95 -9.18 -11.64
CA LEU A 49 6.96 -9.68 -10.69
C LEU A 49 7.11 -9.03 -9.30
N GLU A 50 8.34 -8.91 -8.80
CA GLU A 50 8.64 -8.29 -7.50
C GLU A 50 8.17 -6.83 -7.46
N PHE A 51 8.45 -6.06 -8.52
CA PHE A 51 7.95 -4.69 -8.65
C PHE A 51 6.42 -4.60 -8.57
N ALA A 52 5.72 -5.43 -9.35
CA ALA A 52 4.25 -5.42 -9.40
C ALA A 52 3.62 -5.81 -8.05
N VAL A 53 4.21 -6.80 -7.35
CA VAL A 53 3.78 -7.20 -6.01
C VAL A 53 3.99 -6.08 -5.01
N GLU A 54 5.14 -5.40 -5.04
CA GLU A 54 5.44 -4.29 -4.15
C GLU A 54 4.49 -3.11 -4.37
N LEU A 55 4.27 -2.71 -5.62
CA LEU A 55 3.35 -1.63 -5.98
C LEU A 55 1.92 -1.92 -5.49
N ALA A 56 1.44 -3.15 -5.67
CA ALA A 56 0.13 -3.56 -5.16
C ALA A 56 0.08 -3.62 -3.63
N THR A 57 1.17 -4.02 -2.98
CA THR A 57 1.28 -4.05 -1.51
C THR A 57 1.19 -2.64 -0.93
N LEU A 58 1.88 -1.67 -1.53
CA LEU A 58 1.79 -0.26 -1.15
C LEU A 58 0.38 0.31 -1.36
N LYS A 59 -0.33 -0.16 -2.40
CA LYS A 59 -1.74 0.19 -2.62
C LYS A 59 -2.64 -0.30 -1.49
N VAL A 60 -2.41 -1.48 -0.94
CA VAL A 60 -3.24 -2.03 0.15
C VAL A 60 -3.13 -1.21 1.42
N GLN A 61 -2.04 -0.45 1.61
CA GLN A 61 -1.79 0.33 2.83
C GLN A 61 -2.49 1.70 2.86
N ARG A 62 -3.22 2.08 1.80
CA ARG A 62 -3.82 3.42 1.67
C ARG A 62 -5.10 3.44 0.85
N GLU A 63 -5.95 4.43 1.08
CA GLU A 63 -7.04 4.77 0.16
C GLU A 63 -6.52 5.50 -1.08
N GLY A 64 -7.16 5.27 -2.23
CA GLY A 64 -6.74 5.88 -3.51
C GLY A 64 -5.39 5.38 -4.03
N PHE A 65 -4.84 6.12 -5.00
CA PHE A 65 -3.60 5.78 -5.74
C PHE A 65 -2.51 6.85 -5.65
N GLU A 66 -2.77 7.95 -4.95
CA GLU A 66 -1.84 9.07 -4.84
C GLU A 66 -0.53 8.63 -4.16
N GLY A 67 0.60 9.16 -4.65
CA GLY A 67 1.93 8.88 -4.09
C GLY A 67 2.56 7.55 -4.50
N LEU A 68 1.82 6.61 -5.12
CA LEU A 68 2.34 5.25 -5.37
C LEU A 68 3.60 5.24 -6.25
N GLY A 69 3.63 6.08 -7.29
CA GLY A 69 4.81 6.20 -8.18
C GLY A 69 6.04 6.80 -7.50
N GLN A 70 5.84 7.64 -6.48
CA GLN A 70 6.94 8.19 -5.68
C GLN A 70 7.52 7.15 -4.73
N ASP A 71 6.69 6.27 -4.19
CA ASP A 71 7.14 5.24 -3.24
C ASP A 71 7.92 4.10 -3.89
N VAL A 72 7.71 3.87 -5.19
CA VAL A 72 8.46 2.88 -5.98
C VAL A 72 9.62 3.48 -6.77
N GLN A 73 10.03 4.72 -6.50
CA GLN A 73 11.12 5.40 -7.22
C GLN A 73 12.43 4.60 -7.24
N ARG A 74 12.68 3.73 -6.25
CA ARG A 74 13.87 2.87 -6.26
C ARG A 74 13.93 1.88 -7.43
N TRP A 75 12.79 1.63 -8.06
CA TRP A 75 12.65 0.78 -9.23
C TRP A 75 12.75 1.56 -10.54
N LEU A 76 12.43 2.85 -10.53
CA LEU A 76 12.36 3.68 -11.75
C LEU A 76 13.75 4.22 -12.12
#